data_AF-A0A831XSV9-F1
#
_entry.id   AF-A0A831XSV9-F1
#
_cell.length_a   1.000
_cell.length_b   1.000
_cell.length_c   1.000
_cell.angle_alpha   90.00
_cell.angle_beta   90.00
_cell.angle_gamma   90.00
#
_symmetry.space_group_name_H-M   'P 1'
#
loop_
_entity.id
_entity.type
_entity.pdbx_description
1 polymer ?
#
loop_
_entity_poly.entity_id
_entity_poly.type
_entity_poly.pdbx_seq_one_letter_code
_entity_poly.pdbx_strand_id
1 'polypeptide(L)'
;MVRAKLFLAVATGAILCAAFAYADGTKNTELRAVDLNQVQRAIPKRIMKARWENGRIIPLTPWIEVGEFAPAGPCDSTGASETLVFSAAPVNANTGNPDSSVQVCAAGSLFWFGPDYHNPYYANDIASLSDTSFNGANVNSLTHFWEWNPNLDNNTDDNSDTQNCVIAIFAVEEFDAECADVHEQSAGEGVILDYGSLSEGFWYSSACLDGLEFALPSTPADDGDPGTELLGGYLVVYGQAFDPESGITLATGAQPMLWHNRLNNPQVGDSTSTQFDDDAPADGDHTSPTECYNYTLNLSSFGCPNPSLLGGAIAFWAEAAGCTPSGGDVDGNGCVDDADLLAILFAFGGSGGAEDVNCDGVVDDADLLEVLFNFGNGC
;
A
#
# COMPACT_ATOMS: atom_id res chain seq x y z
N MET A 1 18.77 25.74 13.84
CA MET A 1 17.67 26.47 14.54
C MET A 1 16.53 26.44 13.54
N VAL A 2 15.43 25.70 13.72
CA VAL A 2 14.77 25.14 14.91
C VAL A 2 14.43 23.68 14.60
N ARG A 3 14.80 22.77 15.50
CA ARG A 3 14.28 21.40 15.54
C ARG A 3 12.86 21.48 16.10
N ALA A 4 11.86 21.06 15.34
CA ALA A 4 10.55 20.72 15.88
C ALA A 4 10.44 19.20 15.86
N LYS A 5 10.75 18.57 17.00
CA LYS A 5 10.29 17.22 17.31
C LYS A 5 8.80 17.35 17.61
N LEU A 6 7.94 16.81 16.76
CA LEU A 6 6.52 16.70 17.09
C LEU A 6 6.32 15.41 17.90
N PHE A 7 5.56 15.57 18.98
CA PHE A 7 5.32 14.56 19.99
C PHE A 7 4.19 13.64 19.53
N LEU A 8 4.48 12.34 19.34
CA LEU A 8 3.48 11.31 19.54
C LEU A 8 3.18 11.24 21.05
N ALA A 9 2.06 11.83 21.45
CA ALA A 9 1.62 11.82 22.84
C ALA A 9 0.96 10.48 23.17
N VAL A 10 1.76 9.42 23.34
CA VAL A 10 1.29 8.18 23.99
C VAL A 10 1.36 8.40 25.50
N ALA A 11 0.19 8.37 26.14
CA ALA A 11 0.08 8.48 27.59
C ALA A 11 0.82 7.30 28.26
N THR A 12 1.71 7.65 29.19
CA THR A 12 2.59 6.76 29.96
C THR A 12 1.85 5.64 30.71
N GLY A 13 2.36 4.41 30.63
CA GLY A 13 1.99 3.31 31.52
C GLY A 13 2.80 2.02 31.35
N ALA A 14 3.86 1.88 32.14
CA ALA A 14 4.63 0.67 32.48
C ALA A 14 5.69 0.13 31.49
N ILE A 15 6.93 0.20 31.99
CA ILE A 15 8.18 -0.34 31.46
C ILE A 15 8.20 -1.87 31.63
N LEU A 16 8.48 -2.61 30.55
CA LEU A 16 9.36 -3.78 30.61
C LEU A 16 10.02 -4.00 29.23
N CYS A 17 11.35 -4.05 29.24
CA CYS A 17 12.18 -4.21 28.06
C CYS A 17 11.94 -5.54 27.35
N ALA A 18 11.79 -5.48 26.03
CA ALA A 18 12.43 -6.42 25.11
C ALA A 18 12.95 -5.60 23.93
N ALA A 19 14.23 -5.21 24.00
CA ALA A 19 14.93 -4.73 22.83
C ALA A 19 15.26 -5.96 21.97
N PHE A 20 14.49 -6.18 20.90
CA PHE A 20 14.92 -7.04 19.80
C PHE A 20 15.56 -6.16 18.74
N ALA A 21 16.71 -5.59 19.10
CA ALA A 21 17.60 -5.02 18.10
C ALA A 21 18.20 -6.20 17.31
N TYR A 22 17.88 -6.27 16.01
CA TYR A 22 18.59 -7.13 15.08
C TYR A 22 20.08 -6.77 15.09
N ALA A 23 20.92 -7.75 15.41
CA ALA A 23 22.34 -7.52 15.65
C ALA A 23 23.19 -7.41 14.37
N ASP A 24 22.63 -7.46 13.16
CA ASP A 24 23.46 -7.45 11.94
C ASP A 24 22.90 -6.78 10.67
N GLY A 25 21.70 -6.20 10.67
CA GLY A 25 21.17 -5.50 9.50
C GLY A 25 20.92 -6.39 8.28
N THR A 26 20.78 -7.72 8.44
CA THR A 26 20.48 -8.63 7.33
C THR A 26 19.18 -9.42 7.54
N LYS A 27 18.07 -8.89 7.02
CA LYS A 27 16.72 -9.52 7.01
C LYS A 27 16.66 -10.87 6.29
N ASN A 28 17.72 -11.27 5.59
CA ASN A 28 17.76 -12.43 4.70
C ASN A 28 17.94 -13.76 5.44
N THR A 29 18.37 -13.76 6.70
CA THR A 29 18.75 -14.99 7.41
C THR A 29 17.57 -15.73 8.03
N GLU A 30 16.38 -15.11 8.10
CA GLU A 30 15.19 -15.68 8.76
C GLU A 30 14.01 -15.96 7.82
N LEU A 31 14.14 -15.66 6.52
CA LEU A 31 13.03 -15.83 5.58
C LEU A 31 12.58 -17.29 5.49
N ARG A 32 11.30 -17.52 5.78
CA ARG A 32 10.65 -18.84 5.75
C ARG A 32 9.56 -18.85 4.69
N ALA A 33 9.35 -20.02 4.09
CA ALA A 33 8.27 -20.26 3.13
C ALA A 33 7.02 -20.82 3.84
N VAL A 34 5.84 -20.37 3.41
CA VAL A 34 4.52 -20.79 3.86
C VAL A 34 3.72 -21.26 2.65
N ASP A 35 3.24 -22.50 2.69
CA ASP A 35 2.37 -23.04 1.65
C ASP A 35 1.03 -22.28 1.66
N LEU A 36 0.53 -21.86 0.49
CA LEU A 36 -0.74 -21.14 0.36
C LEU A 36 -1.93 -21.88 1.00
N ASN A 37 -1.89 -23.21 1.12
CA ASN A 37 -2.92 -23.99 1.81
C ASN A 37 -2.97 -23.77 3.33
N GLN A 38 -1.92 -23.16 3.91
CA GLN A 38 -1.87 -22.79 5.33
C GLN A 38 -2.47 -21.41 5.58
N VAL A 39 -2.71 -20.62 4.53
CA VAL A 39 -3.24 -19.26 4.62
C VAL A 39 -4.75 -19.30 4.68
N GLN A 40 -5.31 -18.67 5.70
CA GLN A 40 -6.74 -18.69 5.99
C GLN A 40 -7.40 -17.41 5.50
N ARG A 41 -8.64 -17.51 5.01
CA ARG A 41 -9.40 -16.32 4.62
C ARG A 41 -9.98 -15.63 5.85
N ALA A 42 -9.68 -14.36 6.02
CA ALA A 42 -10.38 -13.45 6.91
C ALA A 42 -11.40 -12.62 6.11
N ILE A 43 -12.54 -12.32 6.72
CA ILE A 43 -13.57 -11.45 6.15
C ILE A 43 -13.66 -10.24 7.08
N PRO A 44 -13.39 -9.00 6.60
CA PRO A 44 -13.57 -7.80 7.41
C PRO A 44 -15.02 -7.76 7.87
N LYS A 45 -15.31 -7.52 9.15
CA LYS A 45 -16.66 -7.33 9.71
C LYS A 45 -17.24 -5.96 9.38
N ARG A 46 -16.37 -4.98 9.20
CA ARG A 46 -16.73 -3.62 8.80
C ARG A 46 -15.54 -2.91 8.17
N ILE A 47 -15.83 -1.93 7.32
CA ILE A 47 -14.83 -1.12 6.62
C ILE A 47 -15.20 0.36 6.78
N MET A 48 -14.20 1.24 6.80
CA MET A 48 -14.39 2.67 6.62
C MET A 48 -13.34 3.23 5.68
N LYS A 49 -13.71 4.29 4.95
CA LYS A 49 -12.74 5.12 4.24
C LYS A 49 -12.10 6.09 5.21
N ALA A 50 -10.79 6.28 5.10
CA ALA A 50 -10.02 7.16 5.95
C ALA A 50 -8.93 7.89 5.16
N ARG A 51 -8.38 8.94 5.76
CA ARG A 51 -7.25 9.71 5.27
C ARG A 51 -6.13 9.72 6.29
N TRP A 52 -4.90 9.48 5.85
CA TRP A 52 -3.70 9.79 6.59
C TRP A 52 -3.30 11.24 6.31
N GLU A 53 -3.20 12.06 7.34
CA GLU A 53 -2.77 13.45 7.21
C GLU A 53 -2.11 13.92 8.52
N ASN A 54 -0.88 14.43 8.43
CA ASN A 54 -0.09 14.92 9.57
C ASN A 54 0.07 13.89 10.72
N GLY A 55 0.42 12.64 10.38
CA GLY A 55 0.62 11.56 11.36
C GLY A 55 -0.68 11.09 12.04
N ARG A 56 -1.85 11.39 11.47
CA ARG A 56 -3.15 11.01 12.03
C ARG A 56 -4.04 10.37 10.97
N ILE A 57 -4.79 9.36 11.40
CA ILE A 57 -5.83 8.73 10.58
C ILE A 57 -7.18 9.40 10.87
N ILE A 58 -7.75 10.02 9.84
CA ILE A 58 -9.00 10.77 9.88
C ILE A 58 -10.08 9.95 9.17
N PRO A 59 -11.16 9.52 9.86
CA PRO A 59 -12.28 8.85 9.20
C PRO A 59 -12.99 9.78 8.22
N LEU A 60 -13.22 9.30 7.00
CA LEU A 60 -13.99 10.00 5.96
C LEU A 60 -15.43 9.48 5.88
N THR A 61 -15.66 8.24 6.30
CA THR A 61 -16.99 7.64 6.41
C THR A 61 -17.22 7.05 7.81
N PRO A 62 -18.47 6.84 8.22
CA PRO A 62 -18.78 5.89 9.30
C PRO A 62 -18.29 4.48 8.95
N TRP A 63 -18.25 3.60 9.96
CA TRP A 63 -18.13 2.16 9.73
C TRP A 63 -19.32 1.64 8.93
N ILE A 64 -19.03 0.82 7.91
CA ILE A 64 -20.00 0.10 7.08
C ILE A 64 -19.86 -1.39 7.40
N GLU A 65 -20.96 -2.05 7.76
CA GLU A 65 -20.96 -3.43 8.29
C GLU A 65 -21.11 -4.49 7.18
N VAL A 66 -20.59 -5.71 7.41
CA VAL A 66 -20.73 -6.85 6.47
C VAL A 66 -22.20 -7.19 6.26
N GLY A 67 -22.65 -6.98 5.03
CA GLY A 67 -24.05 -7.05 4.62
C GLY A 67 -24.46 -5.84 3.79
N GLU A 68 -23.74 -4.73 3.94
CA GLU A 68 -23.88 -3.51 3.13
C GLU A 68 -22.89 -3.44 1.96
N PHE A 69 -21.94 -4.39 1.88
CA PHE A 69 -20.95 -4.55 0.81
C PHE A 69 -20.65 -6.04 0.54
N ALA A 70 -20.03 -6.37 -0.60
CA ALA A 70 -19.65 -7.74 -0.98
C ALA A 70 -18.16 -8.02 -0.67
N PRO A 71 -17.80 -8.62 0.47
CA PRO A 71 -16.41 -8.71 0.94
C PRO A 71 -15.61 -9.84 0.27
N ALA A 72 -15.93 -10.24 -0.95
CA ALA A 72 -15.42 -11.47 -1.55
C ALA A 72 -14.91 -11.25 -2.98
N GLY A 73 -13.63 -10.90 -3.08
CA GLY A 73 -12.95 -10.77 -4.35
C GLY A 73 -13.08 -9.39 -4.98
N PRO A 74 -12.55 -9.23 -6.20
CA PRO A 74 -12.82 -8.10 -7.05
C PRO A 74 -14.34 -7.83 -7.12
N CYS A 75 -14.75 -6.56 -6.97
CA CYS A 75 -16.12 -6.10 -7.17
C CYS A 75 -16.76 -6.67 -8.46
N ASP A 76 -15.97 -6.82 -9.52
CA ASP A 76 -16.30 -7.51 -10.76
C ASP A 76 -15.45 -8.76 -10.99
N SER A 77 -16.03 -9.90 -10.65
CA SER A 77 -15.43 -11.22 -10.91
C SER A 77 -15.31 -11.62 -12.39
N THR A 78 -15.84 -10.82 -13.32
CA THR A 78 -15.71 -11.07 -14.76
C THR A 78 -14.44 -10.48 -15.36
N GLY A 79 -13.76 -9.57 -14.63
CA GLY A 79 -12.59 -8.83 -15.10
C GLY A 79 -12.91 -7.87 -16.24
N ALA A 80 -14.15 -7.41 -16.34
CA ALA A 80 -14.64 -6.54 -17.40
C ALA A 80 -14.64 -5.05 -17.00
N SER A 81 -14.84 -4.73 -15.72
CA SER A 81 -14.86 -3.34 -15.23
C SER A 81 -13.63 -2.96 -14.39
N GLU A 82 -12.89 -3.93 -13.83
CA GLU A 82 -11.65 -3.63 -13.10
C GLU A 82 -10.51 -4.55 -13.54
N THR A 83 -9.29 -4.03 -13.45
CA THR A 83 -8.05 -4.68 -13.89
C THR A 83 -7.13 -4.85 -12.70
N LEU A 84 -6.40 -5.97 -12.61
CA LEU A 84 -5.32 -6.14 -11.64
C LEU A 84 -4.14 -5.25 -12.06
N VAL A 85 -3.99 -4.09 -11.40
CA VAL A 85 -3.02 -3.05 -11.80
C VAL A 85 -1.69 -3.15 -11.07
N PHE A 86 -1.68 -3.73 -9.87
CA PHE A 86 -0.50 -3.92 -9.05
C PHE A 86 -0.61 -5.23 -8.27
N SER A 87 0.48 -6.01 -8.17
CA SER A 87 0.46 -7.28 -7.44
C SER A 87 1.85 -7.72 -6.99
N ALA A 88 2.07 -7.60 -5.68
CA ALA A 88 3.12 -8.29 -4.94
C ALA A 88 2.59 -9.60 -4.31
N ALA A 89 1.52 -10.21 -4.86
CA ALA A 89 0.86 -11.38 -4.28
C ALA A 89 0.53 -12.49 -5.30
N PRO A 90 0.41 -13.77 -4.87
CA PRO A 90 0.01 -14.89 -5.73
C PRO A 90 -1.52 -14.97 -5.81
N VAL A 91 -2.15 -14.01 -6.47
CA VAL A 91 -3.61 -13.91 -6.55
C VAL A 91 -4.14 -14.26 -7.94
N ASN A 92 -5.34 -14.84 -7.97
CA ASN A 92 -6.11 -14.98 -9.19
C ASN A 92 -6.71 -13.62 -9.58
N ALA A 93 -6.40 -13.12 -10.77
CA ALA A 93 -6.82 -11.78 -11.20
C ALA A 93 -8.35 -11.58 -11.26
N ASN A 94 -9.15 -12.64 -11.37
CA ASN A 94 -10.61 -12.52 -11.46
C ASN A 94 -11.32 -12.73 -10.12
N THR A 95 -10.63 -13.26 -9.11
CA THR A 95 -11.28 -13.61 -7.84
C THR A 95 -10.58 -13.06 -6.60
N GLY A 96 -9.36 -12.52 -6.74
CA GLY A 96 -8.55 -12.04 -5.62
C GLY A 96 -8.09 -13.14 -4.67
N ASN A 97 -8.50 -14.40 -4.90
CA ASN A 97 -8.11 -15.51 -4.04
C ASN A 97 -6.66 -15.94 -4.31
N PRO A 98 -6.00 -16.55 -3.30
CA PRO A 98 -4.73 -17.22 -3.47
C PRO A 98 -4.78 -18.19 -4.65
N ASP A 99 -3.80 -18.10 -5.54
CA ASP A 99 -3.70 -18.88 -6.76
C ASP A 99 -2.33 -19.55 -6.84
N SER A 100 -2.30 -20.83 -6.47
CA SER A 100 -1.09 -21.65 -6.56
C SER A 100 -0.68 -21.98 -8.00
N SER A 101 -1.33 -21.46 -9.04
CA SER A 101 -0.82 -21.51 -10.41
C SER A 101 0.06 -20.32 -10.76
N VAL A 102 -0.01 -19.24 -9.98
CA VAL A 102 0.84 -18.06 -10.12
C VAL A 102 2.20 -18.38 -9.51
N GLN A 103 3.14 -18.78 -10.36
CA GLN A 103 4.46 -19.25 -9.93
C GLN A 103 5.58 -18.35 -10.38
N VAL A 104 6.25 -17.74 -9.41
CA VAL A 104 7.56 -17.08 -9.61
C VAL A 104 8.69 -17.92 -8.97
N CYS A 105 8.39 -18.66 -7.90
CA CYS A 105 9.30 -19.49 -7.11
C CYS A 105 8.84 -20.96 -7.04
N ALA A 106 9.39 -21.75 -6.11
CA ALA A 106 8.82 -23.04 -5.71
C ALA A 106 7.30 -22.93 -5.46
N ALA A 107 6.59 -23.99 -5.83
CA ALA A 107 5.17 -23.91 -6.06
C ALA A 107 4.37 -23.43 -4.84
N GLY A 108 3.80 -22.21 -4.90
CA GLY A 108 2.74 -21.75 -3.99
C GLY A 108 3.22 -21.40 -2.59
N SER A 109 4.29 -20.61 -2.47
CA SER A 109 4.97 -20.35 -1.20
C SER A 109 5.11 -18.86 -0.83
N LEU A 110 4.19 -18.27 -0.08
CA LEU A 110 4.44 -16.94 0.50
C LEU A 110 5.66 -16.97 1.44
N PHE A 111 6.29 -15.82 1.64
CA PHE A 111 7.44 -15.69 2.53
C PHE A 111 7.09 -14.82 3.75
N TRP A 112 7.87 -14.96 4.83
CA TRP A 112 7.76 -14.15 6.05
C TRP A 112 9.06 -14.26 6.85
N PHE A 113 9.27 -13.40 7.83
CA PHE A 113 10.53 -13.33 8.58
C PHE A 113 10.56 -14.26 9.81
N GLY A 114 9.50 -14.99 10.07
CA GLY A 114 9.46 -15.97 11.15
C GLY A 114 8.74 -15.46 12.41
N PRO A 115 8.57 -16.34 13.41
CA PRO A 115 7.62 -16.15 14.50
C PRO A 115 8.03 -15.05 15.49
N ASP A 116 9.30 -14.66 15.48
CA ASP A 116 9.85 -13.65 16.39
C ASP A 116 9.89 -12.26 15.74
N TYR A 117 9.60 -12.15 14.43
CA TYR A 117 9.59 -10.88 13.72
C TYR A 117 8.28 -10.12 13.98
N HIS A 118 8.39 -8.83 14.22
CA HIS A 118 7.28 -7.92 14.41
C HIS A 118 7.46 -6.70 13.52
N ASN A 119 6.47 -6.41 12.70
CA ASN A 119 6.43 -5.22 11.86
C ASN A 119 4.96 -4.78 11.73
N PRO A 120 4.44 -4.06 12.73
CA PRO A 120 3.06 -3.62 12.73
C PRO A 120 2.83 -2.46 11.74
N TYR A 121 3.87 -1.86 11.19
CA TYR A 121 3.75 -0.75 10.25
C TYR A 121 4.85 -0.80 9.18
N TYR A 122 4.45 -1.02 7.93
CA TYR A 122 5.37 -1.03 6.80
C TYR A 122 4.86 -0.20 5.63
N ALA A 123 5.80 0.23 4.78
CA ALA A 123 5.52 0.91 3.54
C ALA A 123 6.42 0.39 2.41
N ASN A 124 5.91 0.41 1.19
CA ASN A 124 6.60 -0.07 0.00
C ASN A 124 6.25 0.77 -1.22
N ASP A 125 7.23 0.96 -2.08
CA ASP A 125 7.08 1.79 -3.27
C ASP A 125 6.30 1.04 -4.36
N ILE A 126 5.55 1.82 -5.13
CA ILE A 126 5.00 1.42 -6.41
C ILE A 126 5.89 2.08 -7.47
N ALA A 127 6.73 1.27 -8.11
CA ALA A 127 7.57 1.72 -9.21
C ALA A 127 6.74 1.95 -10.47
N SER A 128 5.74 1.11 -10.70
CA SER A 128 4.80 1.26 -11.82
C SER A 128 3.51 0.51 -11.58
N LEU A 129 2.44 0.92 -12.27
CA LEU A 129 1.21 0.15 -12.44
C LEU A 129 1.28 -0.66 -13.74
N SER A 130 0.25 -1.47 -14.00
CA SER A 130 0.16 -2.27 -15.23
C SER A 130 0.19 -1.42 -16.50
N ASP A 131 -0.30 -0.18 -16.42
CA ASP A 131 -0.30 0.81 -17.49
C ASP A 131 -0.44 2.21 -16.85
N THR A 132 0.13 3.25 -17.47
CA THR A 132 0.11 4.61 -16.93
C THR A 132 -1.29 5.23 -16.92
N SER A 133 -2.25 4.69 -17.69
CA SER A 133 -3.67 5.08 -17.62
C SER A 133 -4.35 4.75 -16.28
N PHE A 134 -3.69 3.98 -15.40
CA PHE A 134 -4.16 3.71 -14.05
C PHE A 134 -3.52 4.61 -12.99
N ASN A 135 -2.60 5.50 -13.36
CA ASN A 135 -2.08 6.49 -12.44
C ASN A 135 -3.24 7.37 -11.95
N GLY A 136 -3.38 7.54 -10.63
CA GLY A 136 -4.51 8.26 -10.03
C GLY A 136 -5.84 7.50 -10.05
N ALA A 137 -5.88 6.29 -10.61
CA ALA A 137 -7.11 5.51 -10.67
C ALA A 137 -7.56 5.05 -9.29
N ASN A 138 -8.87 4.96 -9.12
CA ASN A 138 -9.47 4.49 -7.88
C ASN A 138 -9.27 2.99 -7.71
N VAL A 139 -8.77 2.58 -6.54
CA VAL A 139 -8.76 1.17 -6.12
C VAL A 139 -10.18 0.74 -5.81
N ASN A 140 -10.75 -0.08 -6.69
CA ASN A 140 -12.06 -0.70 -6.50
C ASN A 140 -11.96 -1.94 -5.62
N SER A 141 -10.84 -2.67 -5.69
CA SER A 141 -10.67 -3.89 -4.89
C SER A 141 -9.22 -4.08 -4.47
N LEU A 142 -9.03 -4.72 -3.31
CA LEU A 142 -7.70 -5.09 -2.83
C LEU A 142 -7.66 -6.51 -2.30
N THR A 143 -6.46 -7.09 -2.28
CA THR A 143 -6.18 -8.32 -1.54
C THR A 143 -4.90 -8.14 -0.75
N HIS A 144 -4.92 -8.48 0.54
CA HIS A 144 -3.77 -8.34 1.44
C HIS A 144 -3.49 -9.64 2.21
N PHE A 145 -2.22 -9.94 2.45
CA PHE A 145 -1.73 -11.14 3.15
C PHE A 145 -0.83 -10.75 4.33
N TRP A 146 -1.06 -11.35 5.50
CA TRP A 146 -0.29 -11.06 6.71
C TRP A 146 -0.16 -12.28 7.61
N GLU A 147 0.83 -12.24 8.49
CA GLU A 147 0.92 -13.11 9.65
C GLU A 147 0.44 -12.34 10.89
N TRP A 148 -0.27 -13.04 11.77
CA TRP A 148 -0.88 -12.50 12.98
C TRP A 148 -0.46 -13.34 14.18
N ASN A 149 0.07 -12.71 15.22
CA ASN A 149 0.54 -13.35 16.45
C ASN A 149 0.10 -12.58 17.70
N PRO A 150 -1.08 -12.92 18.27
CA PRO A 150 -1.58 -12.38 19.53
C PRO A 150 -0.73 -12.62 20.78
N ASN A 151 0.36 -13.38 20.69
CA ASN A 151 1.18 -13.79 21.84
C ASN A 151 2.66 -13.40 21.71
N LEU A 152 3.02 -12.52 20.79
CA LEU A 152 4.42 -12.20 20.49
C LEU A 152 5.15 -11.57 21.69
N ASP A 153 4.55 -10.55 22.30
CA ASP A 153 4.92 -10.03 23.61
C ASP A 153 4.47 -11.00 24.71
N ASN A 154 5.33 -11.99 24.98
CA ASN A 154 5.27 -12.97 26.09
C ASN A 154 5.17 -12.35 27.52
N ASN A 155 4.76 -11.09 27.66
CA ASN A 155 4.77 -10.27 28.87
C ASN A 155 3.37 -9.88 29.37
N THR A 156 2.29 -10.27 28.70
CA THR A 156 0.94 -10.09 29.22
C THR A 156 0.50 -11.36 29.94
N ASP A 157 -0.04 -11.24 31.16
CA ASP A 157 -0.71 -12.34 31.88
C ASP A 157 -2.01 -12.80 31.18
N ASP A 158 -2.24 -12.33 29.95
CA ASP A 158 -3.41 -12.56 29.10
C ASP A 158 -2.93 -13.29 27.84
N ASN A 159 -2.58 -14.58 27.99
CA ASN A 159 -2.42 -15.51 26.86
C ASN A 159 -3.79 -15.74 26.20
N SER A 160 -4.39 -14.69 25.68
CA SER A 160 -5.56 -14.82 24.83
C SER A 160 -5.06 -15.38 23.49
N ASP A 161 -5.48 -16.60 23.14
CA ASP A 161 -5.17 -17.21 21.83
C ASP A 161 -5.68 -16.37 20.62
N THR A 162 -6.27 -15.20 20.87
CA THR A 162 -6.89 -14.31 19.89
C THR A 162 -6.75 -12.83 20.28
N GLN A 163 -6.58 -11.95 19.30
CA GLN A 163 -6.61 -10.49 19.45
C GLN A 163 -7.52 -9.89 18.36
N ASN A 164 -8.21 -8.79 18.66
CA ASN A 164 -8.90 -8.03 17.60
C ASN A 164 -7.90 -7.62 16.52
N CYS A 165 -8.27 -7.73 15.26
CA CYS A 165 -7.42 -7.37 14.13
C CYS A 165 -8.07 -6.25 13.32
N VAL A 166 -7.38 -5.12 13.25
CA VAL A 166 -7.70 -3.95 12.45
C VAL A 166 -6.53 -3.70 11.52
N ILE A 167 -6.78 -3.50 10.23
CA ILE A 167 -5.73 -3.22 9.25
C ILE A 167 -6.09 -1.94 8.52
N ALA A 168 -5.20 -0.97 8.52
CA ALA A 168 -5.34 0.23 7.70
C ALA A 168 -4.38 0.15 6.51
N ILE A 169 -4.87 0.50 5.33
CA ILE A 169 -4.13 0.44 4.06
C ILE A 169 -4.37 1.77 3.34
N PHE A 170 -3.29 2.45 2.97
CA PHE A 170 -3.34 3.73 2.26
C PHE A 170 -2.40 3.71 1.05
N ALA A 171 -2.71 4.53 0.06
CA ALA A 171 -1.78 4.93 -1.00
C ALA A 171 -1.35 6.39 -0.79
N VAL A 172 -0.10 6.71 -1.13
CA VAL A 172 0.44 8.08 -1.06
C VAL A 172 1.30 8.38 -2.28
N GLU A 173 1.32 9.66 -2.68
CA GLU A 173 1.99 10.16 -3.89
C GLU A 173 3.52 10.25 -3.78
N GLU A 174 4.06 10.59 -2.60
CA GLU A 174 5.48 10.86 -2.44
C GLU A 174 6.19 9.69 -1.76
N PHE A 175 7.06 9.01 -2.50
CA PHE A 175 8.03 8.08 -1.95
C PHE A 175 9.45 8.39 -2.42
N ASP A 176 10.40 8.13 -1.53
CA ASP A 176 11.80 8.52 -1.62
C ASP A 176 12.63 7.24 -1.83
N ALA A 177 13.22 7.10 -3.03
CA ALA A 177 14.02 5.94 -3.39
C ALA A 177 15.38 5.91 -2.64
N GLU A 178 15.79 7.03 -2.06
CA GLU A 178 17.06 7.31 -1.37
C GLU A 178 16.99 7.07 0.15
N CYS A 179 15.84 6.62 0.66
CA CYS A 179 15.61 6.40 2.08
C CYS A 179 15.76 7.68 2.94
N ALA A 180 15.49 8.88 2.41
CA ALA A 180 15.71 10.13 3.15
C ALA A 180 14.47 10.60 3.94
N ASP A 181 13.25 10.40 3.44
CA ASP A 181 11.97 10.67 4.11
C ASP A 181 11.09 9.41 4.17
N VAL A 182 10.24 9.33 5.20
CA VAL A 182 9.37 8.20 5.57
C VAL A 182 7.88 8.51 5.35
N HIS A 183 7.58 9.49 4.49
CA HIS A 183 6.20 9.79 4.03
C HIS A 183 5.28 10.39 5.11
N GLU A 184 5.82 10.81 6.25
CA GLU A 184 5.03 11.36 7.38
C GLU A 184 4.28 12.65 7.03
N GLN A 185 4.76 13.38 6.03
CA GLN A 185 4.18 14.64 5.57
C GLN A 185 3.19 14.48 4.41
N SER A 186 3.18 13.32 3.76
CA SER A 186 2.40 13.08 2.56
C SER A 186 0.98 12.63 2.95
N ALA A 187 -0.02 13.35 2.44
CA ALA A 187 -1.41 12.98 2.67
C ALA A 187 -1.80 11.79 1.78
N GLY A 188 -2.53 10.83 2.33
CA GLY A 188 -2.99 9.64 1.61
C GLY A 188 -4.41 9.26 1.95
N GLU A 189 -5.16 8.72 0.99
CA GLU A 189 -6.46 8.11 1.25
C GLU A 189 -6.35 6.59 1.23
N GLY A 190 -7.29 5.95 1.93
CA GLY A 190 -7.25 4.52 2.14
C GLY A 190 -8.47 4.02 2.89
N VAL A 191 -8.34 2.79 3.38
CA VAL A 191 -9.40 2.10 4.12
C VAL A 191 -8.89 1.49 5.41
N ILE A 192 -9.77 1.41 6.39
CA ILE A 192 -9.56 0.66 7.62
C ILE A 192 -10.52 -0.53 7.62
N LEU A 193 -9.97 -1.74 7.75
CA LEU A 193 -10.69 -3.00 7.77
C LEU A 193 -10.63 -3.60 9.18
N ASP A 194 -11.78 -3.83 9.81
CA ASP A 194 -11.86 -4.47 11.13
C ASP A 194 -12.37 -5.91 10.98
N TYR A 195 -11.53 -6.88 11.31
CA TYR A 195 -11.83 -8.32 11.23
C TYR A 195 -12.41 -8.88 12.54
N GLY A 196 -12.44 -8.08 13.60
CA GLY A 196 -12.65 -8.51 14.98
C GLY A 196 -11.59 -9.50 15.43
N SER A 197 -11.93 -10.38 16.38
CA SER A 197 -10.95 -11.31 16.97
C SER A 197 -10.44 -12.37 15.98
N LEU A 198 -9.13 -12.41 15.76
CA LEU A 198 -8.40 -13.44 15.01
C LEU A 198 -7.42 -14.18 15.93
N SER A 199 -7.24 -15.47 15.68
CA SER A 199 -6.21 -16.28 16.32
C SER A 199 -4.86 -16.16 15.61
N GLU A 200 -3.81 -16.66 16.25
CA GLU A 200 -2.50 -16.83 15.61
C GLU A 200 -2.63 -17.56 14.26
N GLY A 201 -1.94 -17.07 13.23
CA GLY A 201 -1.85 -17.73 11.93
C GLY A 201 -1.55 -16.82 10.76
N PHE A 202 -1.57 -17.43 9.58
CA PHE A 202 -1.42 -16.74 8.29
C PHE A 202 -2.79 -16.45 7.71
N TRP A 203 -3.01 -15.19 7.33
CA TRP A 203 -4.31 -14.70 6.90
C TRP A 203 -4.20 -14.00 5.56
N TYR A 204 -5.29 -14.05 4.80
CA TYR A 204 -5.51 -13.17 3.67
C TYR A 204 -6.93 -12.62 3.69
N SER A 205 -7.10 -11.44 3.11
CA SER A 205 -8.40 -10.81 2.92
C SER A 205 -8.46 -10.25 1.52
N SER A 206 -9.62 -10.42 0.88
CA SER A 206 -9.93 -9.81 -0.41
C SER A 206 -11.22 -9.01 -0.25
N ALA A 207 -11.17 -7.73 -0.56
CA ALA A 207 -12.26 -6.79 -0.30
C ALA A 207 -12.60 -5.99 -1.57
N CYS A 208 -13.88 -5.96 -1.91
CA CYS A 208 -14.47 -4.97 -2.80
C CYS A 208 -14.75 -3.69 -2.01
N LEU A 209 -14.38 -2.56 -2.59
CA LEU A 209 -14.42 -1.22 -1.99
C LEU A 209 -15.44 -0.32 -2.71
N ASP A 210 -16.46 -0.88 -3.36
CA ASP A 210 -17.54 -0.11 -4.00
C ASP A 210 -18.12 0.95 -3.04
N GLY A 211 -17.98 2.23 -3.40
CA GLY A 211 -18.34 3.40 -2.58
C GLY A 211 -17.35 3.80 -1.49
N LEU A 212 -16.20 3.14 -1.39
CA LEU A 212 -15.10 3.36 -0.44
C LEU A 212 -13.73 3.38 -1.12
N GLU A 213 -13.72 3.64 -2.42
CA GLU A 213 -12.51 3.63 -3.24
C GLU A 213 -11.55 4.74 -2.80
N PHE A 214 -10.26 4.53 -3.04
CA PHE A 214 -9.20 5.51 -2.82
C PHE A 214 -8.26 5.53 -4.02
N ALA A 215 -7.66 6.68 -4.31
CA ALA A 215 -6.79 6.84 -5.47
C ALA A 215 -5.46 6.12 -5.26
N LEU A 216 -4.98 5.45 -6.31
CA LEU A 216 -3.57 5.08 -6.47
C LEU A 216 -2.74 6.33 -6.72
N PRO A 217 -1.41 6.25 -6.51
CA PRO A 217 -0.54 7.38 -6.82
C PRO A 217 -0.63 7.79 -8.30
N SER A 218 -0.59 9.09 -8.56
CA SER A 218 -0.92 9.71 -9.84
C SER A 218 0.31 10.25 -10.57
N THR A 219 1.24 10.88 -9.86
CA THR A 219 2.37 11.56 -10.49
C THR A 219 3.68 10.90 -10.07
N PRO A 220 4.51 10.44 -11.04
CA PRO A 220 5.91 10.15 -10.75
C PRO A 220 6.60 11.40 -10.19
N ALA A 221 6.87 11.40 -8.89
CA ALA A 221 7.49 12.54 -8.23
C ALA A 221 9.02 12.40 -8.25
N ASP A 222 9.71 13.50 -8.56
CA ASP A 222 11.18 13.61 -8.50
C ASP A 222 11.61 13.63 -7.03
N ASP A 223 12.36 12.61 -6.62
CA ASP A 223 12.96 12.44 -5.29
C ASP A 223 14.25 13.28 -5.10
N GLY A 224 14.62 14.07 -6.11
CA GLY A 224 15.75 14.99 -6.08
C GLY A 224 16.96 14.52 -6.90
N ASP A 225 16.89 13.36 -7.56
CA ASP A 225 17.82 12.92 -8.61
C ASP A 225 17.07 12.68 -9.95
N PRO A 226 17.35 13.44 -11.02
CA PRO A 226 16.65 13.27 -12.29
C PRO A 226 16.80 11.85 -12.87
N GLY A 227 15.67 11.17 -13.13
CA GLY A 227 15.63 9.80 -13.65
C GLY A 227 15.39 8.68 -12.63
N THR A 228 15.15 9.00 -11.35
CA THR A 228 14.74 8.04 -10.29
C THR A 228 13.27 8.14 -9.93
N GLU A 229 12.46 8.87 -10.71
CA GLU A 229 11.07 9.20 -10.38
C GLU A 229 10.23 7.94 -10.07
N LEU A 230 9.64 7.91 -8.88
CA LEU A 230 8.75 6.85 -8.43
C LEU A 230 7.30 7.33 -8.48
N LEU A 231 6.39 6.42 -8.82
CA LEU A 231 4.96 6.75 -8.91
C LEU A 231 4.36 7.09 -7.54
N GLY A 232 4.92 6.54 -6.46
CA GLY A 232 4.46 6.70 -5.09
C GLY A 232 4.54 5.36 -4.37
N GLY A 233 3.58 5.06 -3.50
CA GLY A 233 3.58 3.78 -2.80
C GLY A 233 2.34 3.50 -1.98
N TYR A 234 2.44 2.47 -1.15
CA TYR A 234 1.41 2.09 -0.22
C TYR A 234 1.99 1.83 1.16
N LEU A 235 1.17 2.07 2.18
CA LEU A 235 1.51 1.79 3.56
C LEU A 235 0.41 0.98 4.22
N VAL A 236 0.81 0.13 5.17
CA VAL A 236 -0.09 -0.76 5.89
C VAL A 236 0.23 -0.75 7.38
N VAL A 237 -0.80 -0.54 8.19
CA VAL A 237 -0.72 -0.55 9.66
C VAL A 237 -1.60 -1.66 10.21
N TYR A 238 -1.00 -2.53 11.01
CA TYR A 238 -1.64 -3.59 11.77
C TYR A 238 -1.94 -3.12 13.20
N GLY A 239 -3.21 -3.17 13.57
CA GLY A 239 -3.72 -2.71 14.85
C GLY A 239 -4.62 -3.71 15.54
N GLN A 240 -4.77 -3.54 16.85
CA GLN A 240 -5.77 -4.26 17.65
C GLN A 240 -7.04 -3.44 17.93
N ALA A 241 -6.95 -2.12 17.72
CA ALA A 241 -8.08 -1.22 17.86
C ALA A 241 -7.85 0.03 17.02
N PHE A 242 -8.95 0.68 16.63
CA PHE A 242 -8.95 2.02 16.06
C PHE A 242 -9.95 2.89 16.80
N ASP A 243 -9.49 4.05 17.23
CA ASP A 243 -10.31 5.11 17.81
C ASP A 243 -10.03 6.43 17.09
N PRO A 244 -11.04 7.17 16.60
CA PRO A 244 -10.81 8.41 15.87
C PRO A 244 -10.06 9.51 16.63
N GLU A 245 -10.05 9.48 17.95
CA GLU A 245 -9.35 10.48 18.77
C GLU A 245 -7.89 10.07 19.02
N SER A 246 -7.67 8.78 19.38
CA SER A 246 -6.35 8.26 19.74
C SER A 246 -5.59 7.53 18.61
N GLY A 247 -6.22 7.30 17.45
CA GLY A 247 -5.61 6.61 16.32
C GLY A 247 -5.67 5.08 16.43
N ILE A 248 -4.75 4.41 15.74
CA ILE A 248 -4.60 2.95 15.80
C ILE A 248 -3.79 2.57 17.04
N THR A 249 -4.28 1.60 17.79
CA THR A 249 -3.46 0.86 18.76
C THR A 249 -2.82 -0.30 18.02
N LEU A 250 -1.49 -0.33 17.96
CA LEU A 250 -0.73 -1.35 17.20
C LEU A 250 -1.03 -2.78 17.69
N ALA A 251 -0.91 -3.72 16.76
CA ALA A 251 -1.00 -5.14 17.03
C ALA A 251 0.11 -5.59 17.98
N THR A 252 -0.17 -6.59 18.80
CA THR A 252 0.82 -7.24 19.68
C THR A 252 1.89 -7.96 18.86
N GLY A 253 1.46 -8.67 17.82
CA GLY A 253 2.34 -9.33 16.88
C GLY A 253 1.66 -9.42 15.53
N ALA A 254 2.32 -8.86 14.52
CA ALA A 254 1.91 -8.91 13.13
C ALA A 254 3.11 -8.58 12.24
N GLN A 255 3.05 -9.06 11.00
CA GLN A 255 3.99 -8.71 9.95
C GLN A 255 3.37 -8.95 8.57
N PRO A 256 3.83 -8.25 7.50
CA PRO A 256 3.46 -8.62 6.15
C PRO A 256 3.94 -10.03 5.82
N MET A 257 3.09 -10.77 5.11
CA MET A 257 3.64 -11.82 4.26
C MET A 257 4.32 -11.14 3.08
N LEU A 258 5.31 -11.80 2.50
CA LEU A 258 6.12 -11.27 1.41
C LEU A 258 5.97 -12.16 0.20
N TRP A 259 5.90 -11.55 -0.97
CA TRP A 259 5.91 -12.29 -2.21
C TRP A 259 6.47 -11.47 -3.35
N HIS A 260 6.71 -12.16 -4.45
CA HIS A 260 7.39 -11.61 -5.60
C HIS A 260 6.44 -10.79 -6.48
N ASN A 261 6.90 -9.62 -6.91
CA ASN A 261 6.30 -8.91 -8.05
C ASN A 261 6.46 -9.79 -9.30
N ARG A 262 5.45 -9.95 -10.15
CA ARG A 262 5.51 -10.96 -11.24
C ARG A 262 6.60 -10.62 -12.27
N LEU A 263 7.84 -11.11 -12.05
CA LEU A 263 9.09 -10.67 -12.70
C LEU A 263 9.16 -10.63 -14.22
N ASN A 264 8.14 -11.08 -14.94
CA ASN A 264 8.13 -11.07 -16.40
C ASN A 264 6.73 -10.88 -16.98
N ASN A 265 5.76 -10.42 -16.19
CA ASN A 265 4.44 -10.07 -16.72
C ASN A 265 4.26 -8.56 -16.71
N PRO A 266 4.51 -7.87 -17.84
CA PRO A 266 4.33 -6.42 -17.93
C PRO A 266 2.85 -5.99 -17.79
N GLN A 267 1.92 -6.94 -17.66
CA GLN A 267 0.50 -6.65 -17.46
C GLN A 267 0.13 -6.39 -15.99
N VAL A 268 1.10 -6.36 -15.06
CA VAL A 268 0.86 -6.05 -13.65
C VAL A 268 2.03 -5.20 -13.14
N GLY A 269 1.73 -4.16 -12.36
CA GLY A 269 2.70 -3.21 -11.82
C GLY A 269 3.79 -3.83 -10.94
N ASP A 270 4.82 -3.03 -10.67
CA ASP A 270 6.05 -3.41 -9.96
C ASP A 270 6.34 -2.46 -8.78
N SER A 271 7.16 -2.91 -7.85
CA SER A 271 7.70 -2.14 -6.72
C SER A 271 9.18 -1.87 -6.92
N THR A 272 9.73 -0.94 -6.15
CA THR A 272 11.18 -0.81 -6.00
C THR A 272 11.71 -1.90 -5.05
N SER A 273 13.03 -1.92 -4.88
CA SER A 273 13.69 -2.77 -3.88
C SER A 273 13.62 -2.25 -2.45
N THR A 274 13.10 -1.05 -2.23
CA THR A 274 13.20 -0.35 -0.96
C THR A 274 11.88 -0.48 -0.21
N GLN A 275 11.96 -0.85 1.07
CA GLN A 275 10.81 -0.91 1.98
C GLN A 275 11.16 -0.30 3.32
N PHE A 276 10.20 0.44 3.86
CA PHE A 276 10.27 0.97 5.20
C PHE A 276 9.54 0.02 6.15
N ASP A 277 10.22 -0.34 7.23
CA ASP A 277 9.69 -1.23 8.24
C ASP A 277 9.96 -0.64 9.61
N ASP A 278 8.93 -0.54 10.45
CA ASP A 278 9.07 -0.18 11.86
C ASP A 278 9.71 -1.37 12.61
N ASP A 279 11.01 -1.24 12.90
CA ASP A 279 11.80 -2.17 13.70
C ASP A 279 11.86 -1.80 15.19
N ALA A 280 11.26 -0.65 15.55
CA ALA A 280 10.99 -0.16 16.89
C ALA A 280 9.48 -0.22 17.22
N PRO A 281 8.85 -1.42 17.21
CA PRO A 281 7.40 -1.61 17.05
C PRO A 281 6.48 -1.03 18.15
N ALA A 282 7.05 -0.39 19.16
CA ALA A 282 6.33 0.26 20.24
C ALA A 282 5.99 1.74 19.96
N ASP A 283 6.65 2.40 19.01
CA ASP A 283 6.37 3.81 18.69
C ASP A 283 5.53 3.99 17.42
N GLY A 284 5.55 3.06 16.46
CA GLY A 284 4.74 3.18 15.25
C GLY A 284 5.27 4.23 14.28
N ASP A 285 6.54 4.59 14.41
CA ASP A 285 7.20 5.62 13.60
C ASP A 285 8.29 4.95 12.73
N HIS A 286 8.57 5.52 11.56
CA HIS A 286 9.70 5.10 10.73
C HIS A 286 10.86 6.10 10.89
N THR A 287 12.05 5.58 11.13
CA THR A 287 13.27 6.35 11.41
C THR A 287 14.19 6.26 10.21
N SER A 288 14.05 7.18 9.28
CA SER A 288 14.99 7.32 8.17
C SER A 288 16.43 7.59 8.68
N PRO A 289 17.47 6.96 8.08
CA PRO A 289 17.43 5.88 7.07
C PRO A 289 17.53 4.48 7.71
N THR A 290 17.39 4.38 9.03
CA THR A 290 17.69 3.17 9.81
C THR A 290 16.66 2.07 9.60
N GLU A 291 15.42 2.47 9.36
CA GLU A 291 14.27 1.60 9.14
C GLU A 291 13.93 1.41 7.65
N CYS A 292 14.88 1.72 6.78
CA CYS A 292 14.78 1.55 5.34
C CYS A 292 15.63 0.37 4.87
N TYR A 293 15.02 -0.59 4.19
CA TYR A 293 15.61 -1.90 3.92
C TYR A 293 15.51 -2.30 2.45
N ASN A 294 16.55 -3.00 1.97
CA ASN A 294 16.56 -3.53 0.61
C ASN A 294 16.01 -4.97 0.58
N TYR A 295 14.90 -5.17 -0.12
CA TYR A 295 14.19 -6.43 -0.30
C TYR A 295 14.60 -7.22 -1.55
N THR A 296 15.79 -6.93 -2.06
CA THR A 296 16.47 -7.72 -3.10
C THR A 296 17.18 -8.92 -2.44
N LEU A 297 16.53 -10.07 -2.44
CA LEU A 297 16.95 -11.26 -1.69
C LEU A 297 17.47 -12.38 -2.62
N ASN A 298 18.39 -13.22 -2.12
CA ASN A 298 18.77 -14.45 -2.82
C ASN A 298 17.91 -15.62 -2.34
N LEU A 299 16.85 -15.94 -3.10
CA LEU A 299 15.92 -17.03 -2.80
C LEU A 299 16.06 -18.21 -3.77
N SER A 300 17.26 -18.36 -4.36
CA SER A 300 17.54 -19.48 -5.28
C SER A 300 17.36 -20.86 -4.62
N SER A 301 17.51 -20.96 -3.29
CA SER A 301 17.20 -22.16 -2.50
C SER A 301 15.71 -22.55 -2.54
N PHE A 302 14.84 -21.57 -2.77
CA PHE A 302 13.39 -21.75 -2.96
C PHE A 302 13.01 -21.77 -4.45
N GLY A 303 13.97 -21.91 -5.36
CA GLY A 303 13.72 -21.95 -6.80
C GLY A 303 13.28 -20.61 -7.42
N CYS A 304 13.44 -19.50 -6.71
CA CYS A 304 13.15 -18.16 -7.21
C CYS A 304 14.26 -17.63 -8.15
N PRO A 305 13.96 -16.62 -8.98
CA PRO A 305 14.95 -15.81 -9.67
C PRO A 305 15.95 -15.18 -8.68
N ASN A 306 17.19 -14.95 -9.13
CA ASN A 306 18.21 -14.31 -8.30
C ASN A 306 18.81 -13.11 -9.06
N PRO A 307 18.68 -11.88 -8.54
CA PRO A 307 17.98 -11.57 -7.30
C PRO A 307 16.45 -11.78 -7.38
N SER A 308 15.83 -12.05 -6.22
CA SER A 308 14.38 -11.98 -6.01
C SER A 308 14.03 -10.63 -5.41
N LEU A 309 13.03 -9.97 -5.97
CA LEU A 309 12.49 -8.72 -5.46
C LEU A 309 11.19 -9.01 -4.70
N LEU A 310 11.20 -8.86 -3.37
CA LEU A 310 10.03 -9.11 -2.56
C LEU A 310 9.29 -7.82 -2.19
N GLY A 311 7.96 -7.88 -2.24
CA GLY A 311 7.01 -6.87 -1.77
C GLY A 311 6.22 -7.37 -0.57
N GLY A 312 5.77 -6.46 0.31
CA GLY A 312 4.65 -6.75 1.21
C GLY A 312 3.45 -7.23 0.40
N ALA A 313 2.95 -8.43 0.68
CA ALA A 313 2.07 -9.19 -0.21
C ALA A 313 0.66 -8.59 -0.28
N ILE A 314 0.48 -7.71 -1.25
CA ILE A 314 -0.76 -7.01 -1.55
C ILE A 314 -1.03 -6.98 -3.06
N ALA A 315 -2.29 -6.80 -3.44
CA ALA A 315 -2.71 -6.61 -4.81
C ALA A 315 -3.84 -5.58 -4.89
N PHE A 316 -3.83 -4.76 -5.93
CA PHE A 316 -4.83 -3.72 -6.20
C PHE A 316 -5.48 -3.92 -7.56
N TRP A 317 -6.81 -3.79 -7.58
CA TRP A 317 -7.61 -3.68 -8.78
C TRP A 317 -8.18 -2.29 -8.87
N ALA A 318 -8.10 -1.74 -10.06
CA ALA A 318 -8.69 -0.46 -10.38
C ALA A 318 -9.48 -0.61 -11.68
N GLU A 319 -10.62 0.06 -11.76
CA GLU A 319 -11.13 0.50 -13.05
C GLU A 319 -10.09 1.46 -13.63
N ALA A 320 -9.83 1.39 -14.94
CA ALA A 320 -9.02 2.43 -15.57
C ALA A 320 -9.64 3.75 -15.14
N ALA A 321 -8.84 4.75 -14.79
CA ALA A 321 -9.40 6.06 -14.61
C ALA A 321 -10.07 6.37 -15.95
N GLY A 322 -11.40 6.20 -16.05
CA GLY A 322 -12.19 7.07 -16.90
C GLY A 322 -11.69 8.42 -16.47
N CYS A 323 -11.04 9.14 -17.38
CA CYS A 323 -10.18 10.22 -16.99
C CYS A 323 -10.90 11.08 -15.93
N THR A 324 -10.17 11.46 -14.88
CA THR A 324 -10.71 12.37 -13.88
C THR A 324 -10.33 13.77 -14.34
N PRO A 325 -11.30 14.68 -14.57
CA PRO A 325 -10.97 15.98 -15.11
C PRO A 325 -10.01 16.70 -14.17
N SER A 326 -8.78 16.93 -14.62
CA SER A 326 -7.75 17.53 -13.78
C SER A 326 -7.96 19.04 -13.62
N GLY A 327 -8.95 19.61 -14.31
CA GLY A 327 -9.19 21.04 -14.33
C GLY A 327 -8.01 21.81 -14.93
N GLY A 328 -7.20 21.14 -15.75
CA GLY A 328 -6.05 21.72 -16.42
C GLY A 328 -4.72 21.60 -15.68
N ASP A 329 -4.69 21.02 -14.49
CA ASP A 329 -3.46 20.65 -13.76
C ASP A 329 -3.00 19.27 -14.25
N VAL A 330 -2.18 19.24 -15.29
CA VAL A 330 -1.77 18.02 -16.00
C VAL A 330 -0.74 17.24 -15.20
N ASP A 331 0.19 17.94 -14.53
CA ASP A 331 1.22 17.29 -13.72
C ASP A 331 0.82 17.07 -12.25
N GLY A 332 -0.33 17.59 -11.82
CA GLY A 332 -0.92 17.37 -10.51
C GLY A 332 -0.24 18.15 -9.39
N ASN A 333 0.60 19.14 -9.71
CA ASN A 333 1.37 19.90 -8.72
C ASN A 333 0.52 20.92 -7.94
N GLY A 334 -0.76 21.04 -8.25
CA GLY A 334 -1.71 21.97 -7.62
C GLY A 334 -1.70 23.36 -8.23
N CYS A 335 -0.94 23.61 -9.29
CA CYS A 335 -0.83 24.86 -10.04
C CYS A 335 -1.05 24.60 -11.53
N VAL A 336 -1.94 25.37 -12.16
CA VAL A 336 -2.10 25.31 -13.63
C VAL A 336 -1.16 26.34 -14.26
N ASP A 337 -0.07 25.91 -14.88
CA ASP A 337 0.95 26.79 -15.46
C ASP A 337 1.41 26.41 -16.87
N ASP A 338 2.57 26.93 -17.30
CA ASP A 338 3.10 26.68 -18.63
C ASP A 338 3.62 25.26 -18.83
N ALA A 339 3.93 24.52 -17.77
CA ALA A 339 4.26 23.10 -17.84
C ALA A 339 3.06 22.28 -18.32
N ASP A 340 1.88 22.50 -17.72
CA ASP A 340 0.63 21.84 -18.12
C ASP A 340 0.25 22.15 -19.55
N LEU A 341 0.35 23.44 -19.92
CA LEU A 341 0.08 23.89 -21.27
C LEU A 341 1.00 23.23 -22.29
N LEU A 342 2.29 23.06 -21.97
CA LEU A 342 3.23 22.42 -22.87
C LEU A 342 2.97 20.91 -22.98
N ALA A 343 2.56 20.25 -21.90
CA ALA A 343 2.20 18.83 -21.91
C ALA A 343 1.05 18.56 -22.90
N ILE A 344 -0.04 19.34 -22.82
CA ILE A 344 -1.16 19.29 -23.79
C ILE A 344 -0.67 19.44 -25.23
N LEU A 345 0.17 20.45 -25.48
CA LEU A 345 0.63 20.76 -26.84
C LEU A 345 1.53 19.67 -27.42
N PHE A 346 2.27 18.94 -26.58
CA PHE A 346 3.07 17.80 -27.01
C PHE A 346 2.24 16.54 -27.24
N ALA A 347 1.17 16.35 -26.48
CA ALA A 347 0.25 15.22 -26.60
C ALA A 347 -0.89 15.46 -27.61
N PHE A 348 -1.01 16.66 -28.19
CA PHE A 348 -2.14 17.07 -29.03
C PHE A 348 -2.44 16.09 -30.19
N GLY A 349 -3.69 15.63 -30.24
CA GLY A 349 -4.17 14.58 -31.15
C GLY A 349 -3.87 13.15 -30.70
N GLY A 350 -3.36 12.97 -29.48
CA GLY A 350 -3.17 11.69 -28.79
C GLY A 350 -4.48 11.11 -28.24
N SER A 351 -4.39 9.92 -27.66
CA SER A 351 -5.53 9.20 -27.08
C SER A 351 -5.36 9.06 -25.57
N GLY A 352 -6.16 9.79 -24.79
CA GLY A 352 -6.14 9.78 -23.32
C GLY A 352 -4.84 10.28 -22.70
N GLY A 353 -4.64 9.96 -21.41
CA GLY A 353 -3.49 10.35 -20.61
C GLY A 353 -3.82 11.41 -19.57
N ALA A 354 -2.80 11.96 -18.91
CA ALA A 354 -2.97 13.09 -18.00
C ALA A 354 -3.33 14.38 -18.77
N GLU A 355 -2.97 14.42 -20.06
CA GLU A 355 -3.23 15.53 -20.98
C GLU A 355 -4.66 15.58 -21.51
N ASP A 356 -5.44 14.50 -21.38
CA ASP A 356 -6.88 14.49 -21.71
C ASP A 356 -7.66 15.08 -20.53
N VAL A 357 -7.37 16.32 -20.14
CA VAL A 357 -7.85 16.92 -18.87
C VAL A 357 -9.37 17.05 -18.76
N ASN A 358 -10.11 16.89 -19.85
CA ASN A 358 -11.58 16.92 -19.88
C ASN A 358 -12.21 15.52 -20.02
N CYS A 359 -11.40 14.52 -20.31
CA CYS A 359 -11.74 13.10 -20.22
C CYS A 359 -12.68 12.60 -21.30
N ASP A 360 -12.59 13.16 -22.50
CA ASP A 360 -13.38 12.72 -23.64
C ASP A 360 -12.68 11.65 -24.49
N GLY A 361 -11.47 11.27 -24.10
CA GLY A 361 -10.68 10.19 -24.69
C GLY A 361 -9.71 10.65 -25.78
N VAL A 362 -9.62 11.95 -26.06
CA VAL A 362 -8.74 12.53 -27.07
C VAL A 362 -8.14 13.83 -26.56
N VAL A 363 -6.82 13.97 -26.62
CA VAL A 363 -6.18 15.26 -26.31
C VAL A 363 -6.43 16.23 -27.46
N ASP A 364 -7.35 17.16 -27.30
CA ASP A 364 -7.74 18.10 -28.35
C ASP A 364 -7.86 19.57 -27.88
N ASP A 365 -8.58 20.38 -28.65
CA ASP A 365 -8.74 21.80 -28.32
C ASP A 365 -9.61 22.03 -27.09
N ALA A 366 -10.45 21.08 -26.67
CA ALA A 366 -11.20 21.16 -25.42
C ALA A 366 -10.26 21.07 -24.20
N ASP A 367 -9.30 20.15 -24.19
CA ASP A 367 -8.28 20.04 -23.14
C ASP A 367 -7.40 21.27 -23.05
N LEU A 368 -6.96 21.76 -24.21
CA LEU A 368 -6.19 23.00 -24.30
C LEU A 368 -6.97 24.19 -23.74
N LEU A 369 -8.27 24.28 -24.01
CA LEU A 369 -9.11 25.36 -23.49
C LEU A 369 -9.31 25.24 -21.99
N GLU A 370 -9.42 24.02 -21.44
CA GLU A 370 -9.53 23.79 -20.01
C GLU A 370 -8.29 24.28 -19.25
N VAL A 371 -7.08 23.92 -19.72
CA VAL A 371 -5.82 24.47 -19.17
C VAL A 371 -5.79 25.99 -19.29
N LEU A 372 -6.15 26.56 -20.44
CA LEU A 372 -6.13 28.01 -20.64
C LEU A 372 -7.17 28.77 -19.79
N PHE A 373 -8.31 28.15 -19.47
CA PHE A 373 -9.32 28.76 -18.60
C PHE A 373 -8.91 28.72 -17.13
N ASN A 374 -8.13 27.71 -16.74
CA ASN A 374 -7.64 27.57 -15.38
C ASN A 374 -6.22 28.11 -15.18
N PHE A 375 -5.58 28.64 -16.23
CA PHE A 375 -4.21 29.14 -16.19
C PHE A 375 -3.95 30.14 -15.06
N GLY A 376 -3.00 29.80 -14.18
CA GLY A 376 -2.62 30.53 -12.98
C GLY A 376 -3.49 30.24 -11.75
N ASN A 377 -4.40 29.26 -11.80
CA ASN A 377 -5.12 28.79 -10.62
C ASN A 377 -4.22 27.89 -9.76
N GLY A 378 -4.35 28.02 -8.44
CA GLY A 378 -3.63 27.18 -7.48
C GLY A 378 -2.22 27.65 -7.10
N CYS A 379 -1.68 28.64 -7.84
CA CYS A 379 -0.35 29.24 -7.64
C CYS A 379 -0.24 30.27 -6.50
#